data_AF-A0A8H7CD54-F1
#
_entry.id   AF-A0A8H7CD54-F1
#
_cell.length_a   1.000
_cell.length_b   1.000
_cell.length_c   1.000
_cell.angle_alpha   90.00
_cell.angle_beta   90.00
_cell.angle_gamma   90.00
#
_symmetry.space_group_name_H-M   'P 1'
#
loop_
_entity.id
_entity.type
_entity.pdbx_description
1 polymer ?
#
loop_
_entity_poly.entity_id
_entity_poly.type
_entity_poly.pdbx_seq_one_letter_code
_entity_poly.pdbx_strand_id
1 'polypeptide(L)'
;MDIDPGQAIQELLKAFEESRTRVQNLEDTLAAEREAAAVVAAERAEEQEQHNHLREKYEALKTTQRELKRALSETNAAQAQLVADTEAYQEHALELTEAKAGVDKALRDLQARYEDLKLKKTRKTNNSSEIESLTAEVGRLTVELAKATKQKRCAEESYRKLDKLYNEELELSDGFSKRYDQLSVTNKEVMKKYIALEKESSTLKEVLNFFLKTRRHSKHSQMCDDLKARNLKLREECRTLQTRKDETEKTCIEVIGAAEKIHKDDAQLRATIDTLRTITEALWNRVQNGRVPTAVARILYDAYMDALPSSIHERPDFWSLQPIAKIDTNLRDLLASDPVCEGFLERLVYLPMRTVWCSAARLHVLAFNPTHRYHPKRDSWTLAPDICVGPWRELFLDVEDSIFYVGTYRVHDLRHLCPGGTPAPAAISTLKIYHAANLGTLEPDERTKVIKNGFPSGILDTNCMGLECVGFNHVLYDSLLRRSSGTKREVQETEPEEWGTDAKRLRMGSEEV
;
A
#
# COMPACT_ATOMS: atom_id res chain seq x y z
N MET A 1 1.90 6.97 28.31
CA MET A 1 2.99 6.45 27.44
C MET A 1 3.32 7.59 26.49
N ASP A 2 4.24 8.45 26.90
CA ASP A 2 4.64 9.61 26.10
C ASP A 2 5.57 9.10 25.00
N ILE A 3 5.03 8.99 23.78
CA ILE A 3 5.85 8.74 22.60
C ILE A 3 6.54 10.08 22.30
N ASP A 4 7.87 10.09 22.38
CA ASP A 4 8.69 11.24 22.03
C ASP A 4 8.37 11.65 20.57
N PRO A 5 7.84 12.87 20.35
CA PRO A 5 7.54 13.36 19.01
C PRO A 5 8.77 13.31 18.07
N GLY A 6 9.99 13.45 18.63
CA GLY A 6 11.23 13.33 17.87
C GLY A 6 11.44 11.92 17.32
N GLN A 7 11.10 10.89 18.09
CA GLN A 7 11.21 9.49 17.66
C GLN A 7 10.18 9.15 16.59
N ALA A 8 8.93 9.63 16.72
CA ALA A 8 7.90 9.44 15.71
C ALA A 8 8.26 10.10 14.36
N ILE A 9 8.87 11.29 14.39
CA ILE A 9 9.33 11.98 13.17
C ILE A 9 10.49 11.21 12.52
N GLN A 10 11.44 10.68 13.30
CA GLN A 10 12.55 9.89 12.76
C GLN A 10 12.07 8.58 12.12
N GLU A 11 11.09 7.90 12.72
CA GLU A 11 10.49 6.68 12.15
C GLU A 11 9.76 6.97 10.84
N LEU A 12 9.05 8.11 10.75
CA LEU A 12 8.39 8.55 9.53
C LEU A 12 9.39 8.91 8.42
N LEU A 13 10.47 9.62 8.74
CA LEU A 13 11.52 9.96 7.77
C LEU A 13 12.21 8.70 7.24
N LYS A 14 12.50 7.74 8.10
CA LYS A 14 13.05 6.44 7.71
C LYS A 14 12.10 5.68 6.79
N ALA A 15 10.81 5.60 7.14
CA ALA A 15 9.80 4.95 6.29
C ALA A 15 9.66 5.66 4.93
N PHE A 16 9.81 6.98 4.88
CA PHE A 16 9.78 7.75 3.64
C PHE A 16 11.00 7.45 2.75
N GLU A 17 12.20 7.38 3.32
CA GLU A 17 13.41 7.01 2.57
C GLU A 17 13.38 5.57 2.05
N GLU A 18 12.88 4.63 2.86
CA GLU A 18 12.66 3.24 2.43
C GLU A 18 11.65 3.15 1.28
N SER A 19 10.55 3.91 1.36
CA SER A 19 9.54 4.01 0.31
C SER A 19 10.11 4.61 -0.98
N ARG A 20 10.88 5.70 -0.87
CA ARG A 20 11.55 6.35 -2.00
C ARG A 20 12.52 5.40 -2.71
N THR A 21 13.32 4.65 -1.95
CA THR A 21 14.27 3.68 -2.49
C THR A 21 13.53 2.55 -3.21
N ARG A 22 12.41 2.10 -2.67
CA ARG A 22 11.57 1.06 -3.28
C ARG A 22 10.93 1.53 -4.60
N VAL A 23 10.49 2.79 -4.67
CA VAL A 23 9.97 3.38 -5.92
C VAL A 23 11.07 3.44 -6.99
N GLN A 24 12.28 3.89 -6.64
CA GLN A 24 13.40 3.95 -7.58
C GLN A 24 13.73 2.56 -8.16
N ASN A 25 13.81 1.53 -7.30
CA ASN A 25 14.05 0.16 -7.76
C ASN A 25 12.97 -0.37 -8.72
N LEU A 26 11.71 0.02 -8.51
CA LEU A 26 10.61 -0.34 -9.41
C LEU A 26 10.69 0.40 -10.75
N GLU A 27 11.09 1.67 -10.75
CA GLU A 27 11.31 2.45 -11.97
C GLU A 27 12.45 1.87 -12.81
N ASP A 28 13.56 1.49 -12.17
CA ASP A 28 14.70 0.85 -12.83
C ASP A 28 14.31 -0.52 -13.42
N THR A 29 13.52 -1.31 -12.67
CA THR A 29 12.99 -2.59 -13.15
C THR A 29 12.06 -2.40 -14.35
N LEU A 30 11.18 -1.40 -14.30
CA LEU A 30 10.26 -1.08 -15.39
C LEU A 30 11.03 -0.60 -16.65
N ALA A 31 12.10 0.16 -16.47
CA ALA A 31 12.97 0.59 -17.56
C ALA A 31 13.64 -0.62 -18.24
N ALA A 32 14.20 -1.55 -17.45
CA ALA A 32 14.79 -2.78 -17.96
C ALA A 32 13.76 -3.68 -18.68
N GLU A 33 12.53 -3.80 -18.16
CA GLU A 33 11.46 -4.55 -18.82
C GLU A 33 11.02 -3.89 -20.14
N ARG A 34 11.00 -2.56 -20.23
CA ARG A 34 10.70 -1.82 -21.47
C ARG A 34 11.78 -2.04 -22.53
N GLU A 35 13.05 -2.03 -22.13
CA GLU A 35 14.17 -2.32 -23.03
C GLU A 35 14.11 -3.76 -23.55
N ALA A 36 13.87 -4.74 -22.67
CA ALA A 36 13.67 -6.13 -23.06
C ALA A 36 12.48 -6.31 -24.02
N ALA A 37 11.37 -5.61 -23.76
CA ALA A 37 10.20 -5.63 -24.66
C ALA A 37 10.50 -5.00 -26.03
N ALA A 38 11.34 -3.97 -26.09
CA ALA A 38 11.77 -3.35 -27.34
C ALA A 38 12.64 -4.30 -28.18
N VAL A 39 13.56 -5.05 -27.54
CA VAL A 39 14.38 -6.07 -28.21
C VAL A 39 13.48 -7.17 -28.80
N VAL A 40 12.52 -7.70 -28.04
CA VAL A 40 11.58 -8.72 -28.53
C VAL A 40 10.70 -8.18 -29.66
N ALA A 41 10.33 -6.90 -29.63
CA ALA A 41 9.57 -6.27 -30.71
C ALA A 41 10.41 -6.15 -32.01
N ALA A 42 11.70 -5.84 -31.89
CA ALA A 42 12.62 -5.79 -33.03
C ALA A 42 12.83 -7.17 -33.66
N GLU A 43 13.05 -8.21 -32.85
CA GLU A 43 13.16 -9.60 -33.33
C GLU A 43 11.89 -10.05 -34.07
N ARG A 44 10.71 -9.68 -33.56
CA ARG A 44 9.42 -9.97 -34.23
C ARG A 44 9.27 -9.25 -35.57
N ALA A 45 9.76 -8.03 -35.68
CA ALA A 45 9.73 -7.28 -36.92
C ALA A 45 10.60 -7.96 -37.99
N GLU A 46 11.80 -8.41 -37.62
CA GLU A 46 12.70 -9.15 -38.51
C GLU A 46 12.10 -10.51 -38.93
N GLU A 47 11.52 -11.27 -37.99
CA GLU A 47 10.83 -12.53 -38.33
C GLU A 47 9.63 -12.31 -39.27
N GLN A 48 8.89 -11.21 -39.11
CA GLN A 48 7.76 -10.88 -39.96
C GLN A 48 8.21 -10.49 -41.37
N GLU A 49 9.33 -9.78 -41.50
CA GLU A 49 9.95 -9.46 -42.78
C GLU A 49 10.42 -10.72 -43.51
N GLN A 50 11.08 -11.66 -42.81
CA GLN A 50 11.47 -12.96 -43.36
C GLN A 50 10.25 -13.77 -43.83
N HIS A 51 9.17 -13.78 -43.05
CA HIS A 51 7.93 -14.46 -43.43
C HIS A 51 7.29 -13.82 -44.67
N ASN A 52 7.25 -12.49 -44.76
CA ASN A 52 6.74 -11.78 -45.93
C ASN A 52 7.58 -12.11 -47.18
N HIS A 53 8.91 -12.11 -47.06
CA HIS A 53 9.81 -12.47 -48.14
C HIS A 53 9.61 -13.91 -48.65
N LEU A 54 9.42 -14.88 -47.73
CA LEU A 54 9.11 -16.26 -48.09
C LEU A 54 7.74 -16.39 -48.78
N ARG A 55 6.74 -15.62 -48.33
CA ARG A 55 5.41 -15.59 -48.94
C ARG A 55 5.45 -15.04 -50.36
N GLU A 56 6.18 -13.96 -50.59
CA GLU A 56 6.38 -13.40 -51.93
C GLU A 56 7.06 -14.39 -52.87
N LYS A 57 8.13 -15.05 -52.41
CA LYS A 57 8.79 -16.14 -53.15
C LYS A 57 7.83 -17.26 -53.50
N TYR A 58 6.99 -17.68 -52.56
CA TYR A 58 6.00 -18.73 -52.80
C TYR A 58 4.93 -18.33 -53.83
N GLU A 59 4.40 -17.10 -53.76
CA GLU A 59 3.42 -16.64 -54.76
C GLU A 59 4.04 -16.44 -56.15
N ALA A 60 5.30 -16.01 -56.24
CA ALA A 60 6.05 -15.98 -57.49
C ALA A 60 6.24 -17.39 -58.08
N LEU A 61 6.60 -18.36 -57.25
CA LEU A 61 6.78 -19.76 -57.65
C LEU A 61 5.45 -20.41 -58.09
N LYS A 62 4.34 -20.06 -57.44
CA LYS A 62 3.00 -20.49 -57.83
C LYS A 62 2.54 -19.86 -59.16
N THR A 63 2.92 -18.62 -59.41
CA THR A 63 2.61 -17.92 -60.67
C THR A 63 3.37 -18.55 -61.83
N THR A 64 4.67 -18.78 -61.67
CA THR A 64 5.49 -19.50 -62.67
C THR A 64 5.00 -20.94 -62.88
N GLN A 65 4.55 -21.64 -61.84
CA GLN A 65 3.93 -22.96 -61.98
C GLN A 65 2.65 -22.92 -62.82
N ARG A 66 1.80 -21.89 -62.68
CA ARG A 66 0.59 -21.70 -63.50
C ARG A 66 0.95 -21.41 -64.95
N GLU A 67 1.95 -20.57 -65.20
CA GLU A 67 2.44 -20.26 -66.55
C GLU A 67 3.00 -21.51 -67.24
N LEU A 68 3.79 -22.32 -66.52
CA LEU A 68 4.31 -23.59 -67.05
C LEU A 68 3.18 -24.59 -67.34
N LYS A 69 2.18 -24.72 -66.47
CA LYS A 69 1.00 -25.57 -66.75
C LYS A 69 0.25 -25.12 -67.99
N ARG A 70 0.10 -23.81 -68.19
CA ARG A 70 -0.54 -23.25 -69.36
C ARG A 70 0.27 -23.55 -70.63
N ALA A 71 1.57 -23.28 -70.62
CA ALA A 71 2.46 -23.59 -71.74
C ALA A 71 2.48 -25.09 -72.08
N LEU A 72 2.45 -25.96 -71.06
CA LEU A 72 2.34 -27.42 -71.25
C LEU A 72 1.02 -27.82 -71.90
N SER A 73 -0.09 -27.19 -71.50
CA SER A 73 -1.40 -27.43 -72.12
C SER A 73 -1.43 -26.97 -73.58
N GLU A 74 -0.85 -25.80 -73.88
CA GLU A 74 -0.79 -25.24 -75.23
C GLU A 74 0.09 -26.09 -76.15
N THR A 75 1.25 -26.55 -75.67
CA THR A 75 2.14 -27.44 -76.42
C THR A 75 1.52 -28.82 -76.68
N ASN A 76 0.86 -29.42 -75.69
CA ASN A 76 0.15 -30.68 -75.87
C ASN A 76 -1.01 -30.54 -76.88
N ALA A 77 -1.75 -29.43 -76.84
CA ALA A 77 -2.81 -29.16 -77.82
C ALA A 77 -2.25 -29.02 -79.24
N ALA A 78 -1.14 -28.29 -79.41
CA ALA A 78 -0.47 -28.16 -80.71
C ALA A 78 0.05 -29.52 -81.23
N GLN A 79 0.59 -30.37 -80.34
CA GLN A 79 1.03 -31.72 -80.70
C GLN A 79 -0.14 -32.62 -81.12
N ALA A 80 -1.28 -32.55 -80.42
CA ALA A 80 -2.48 -33.30 -80.78
C ALA A 80 -3.04 -32.87 -82.15
N GLN A 81 -3.05 -31.57 -82.44
CA GLN A 81 -3.46 -31.05 -83.75
C GLN A 81 -2.55 -31.56 -84.87
N LEU A 82 -1.23 -31.55 -84.66
CA LEU A 82 -0.26 -32.04 -85.64
C LEU A 82 -0.48 -33.52 -85.98
N VAL A 83 -0.78 -34.34 -84.96
CA VAL A 83 -1.09 -35.77 -85.15
C VAL A 83 -2.38 -35.92 -85.96
N ALA A 84 -3.45 -35.19 -85.61
CA ALA A 84 -4.72 -35.24 -86.32
C ALA A 84 -4.59 -34.81 -87.79
N ASP A 85 -3.82 -33.75 -88.06
CA ASP A 85 -3.56 -33.31 -89.43
C ASP A 85 -2.82 -34.41 -90.21
N THR A 86 -1.79 -35.01 -89.61
CA THR A 86 -1.01 -36.09 -90.25
C THR A 86 -1.88 -37.32 -90.58
N GLU A 87 -2.78 -37.70 -89.68
CA GLU A 87 -3.73 -38.80 -89.89
C GLU A 87 -4.71 -38.50 -91.04
N ALA A 88 -5.27 -37.28 -91.09
CA ALA A 88 -6.16 -36.85 -92.18
C ALA A 88 -5.46 -36.85 -93.55
N TYR A 89 -4.19 -36.44 -93.59
CA TYR A 89 -3.38 -36.48 -94.81
C TYR A 89 -3.13 -37.91 -95.30
N GLN A 90 -2.85 -38.85 -94.38
CA GLN A 90 -2.66 -40.27 -94.73
C GLN A 90 -3.92 -40.90 -95.31
N GLU A 91 -5.09 -40.58 -94.74
CA GLU A 91 -6.39 -41.06 -95.22
C GLU A 91 -6.68 -40.55 -96.64
N HIS A 92 -6.50 -39.26 -96.90
CA HIS A 92 -6.71 -38.67 -98.23
C HIS A 92 -5.73 -39.23 -99.28
N ALA A 93 -4.47 -39.49 -98.90
CA ALA A 93 -3.51 -40.16 -99.79
C ALA A 93 -3.96 -41.58 -100.16
N LEU A 94 -4.52 -42.32 -99.21
CA LEU A 94 -5.04 -43.68 -99.41
C LEU A 94 -6.22 -43.69 -100.41
N GLU A 95 -7.20 -42.79 -100.22
CA GLU A 95 -8.37 -42.64 -101.09
C GLU A 95 -7.96 -42.36 -102.55
N LEU A 96 -6.96 -41.49 -102.74
CA LEU A 96 -6.43 -41.16 -104.07
C LEU A 96 -5.77 -42.37 -104.74
N THR A 97 -5.00 -43.17 -103.99
CA THR A 97 -4.39 -44.41 -104.52
C THR A 97 -5.43 -45.43 -104.95
N GLU A 98 -6.51 -45.59 -104.17
CA GLU A 98 -7.61 -46.49 -104.51
C GLU A 98 -8.37 -46.00 -105.76
N ALA A 99 -8.64 -44.70 -105.86
CA ALA A 99 -9.28 -44.10 -107.02
C ALA A 99 -8.47 -44.32 -108.31
N LYS A 100 -7.13 -44.17 -108.25
CA LYS A 100 -6.24 -44.45 -109.39
C LYS A 100 -6.28 -45.92 -109.80
N ALA A 101 -6.18 -46.82 -108.84
CA ALA A 101 -6.25 -48.25 -109.10
C ALA A 101 -7.59 -48.65 -109.76
N GLY A 102 -8.70 -48.03 -109.35
CA GLY A 102 -10.02 -48.20 -109.95
C GLY A 102 -10.07 -47.75 -111.41
N VAL A 103 -9.53 -46.56 -111.72
CA VAL A 103 -9.47 -46.03 -113.09
C VAL A 103 -8.60 -46.92 -114.00
N ASP A 104 -7.42 -47.34 -113.53
CA ASP A 104 -6.52 -48.20 -114.30
C ASP A 104 -7.11 -49.60 -114.56
N LYS A 105 -7.94 -50.11 -113.66
CA LYS A 105 -8.67 -51.37 -113.86
C LYS A 105 -9.76 -51.19 -114.92
N ALA A 106 -10.59 -50.15 -114.81
CA ALA A 106 -11.65 -49.87 -115.79
C ALA A 106 -11.10 -49.70 -117.21
N LEU A 107 -9.92 -49.08 -117.35
CA LEU A 107 -9.26 -48.88 -118.63
C LEU A 107 -8.75 -50.19 -119.24
N ARG A 108 -8.19 -51.08 -118.42
CA ARG A 108 -7.76 -52.43 -118.84
C ARG A 108 -8.95 -53.27 -119.32
N ASP A 109 -10.07 -53.23 -118.60
CA ASP A 109 -11.28 -53.98 -118.96
C ASP A 109 -11.89 -53.46 -120.28
N LEU A 110 -11.90 -52.14 -120.48
CA LEU A 110 -12.32 -51.51 -121.74
C LEU A 110 -11.40 -51.88 -122.91
N GLN A 111 -10.08 -51.85 -122.72
CA GLN A 111 -9.11 -52.27 -123.74
C GLN A 111 -9.28 -53.74 -124.11
N ALA A 112 -9.48 -54.63 -123.13
CA ALA A 112 -9.72 -56.05 -123.38
C ALA A 112 -10.99 -56.30 -124.20
N ARG A 113 -12.09 -55.59 -123.89
CA ARG A 113 -13.35 -55.65 -124.66
C ARG A 113 -13.20 -55.12 -126.09
N TYR A 114 -12.46 -54.02 -126.25
CA TYR A 114 -12.19 -53.44 -127.56
C TYR A 114 -11.42 -54.43 -128.46
N GLU A 115 -10.36 -55.06 -127.96
CA GLU A 115 -9.57 -56.02 -128.72
C GLU A 115 -10.34 -57.31 -129.04
N ASP A 116 -11.17 -57.82 -128.11
CA ASP A 116 -12.04 -58.98 -128.36
C ASP A 116 -13.06 -58.70 -129.49
N LEU A 117 -13.68 -57.52 -129.49
CA LEU A 117 -14.63 -57.13 -130.53
C LEU A 117 -13.95 -56.87 -131.89
N LYS A 118 -12.74 -56.31 -131.88
CA LYS A 118 -11.91 -56.17 -133.09
C LYS A 118 -11.55 -57.53 -133.69
N LEU A 119 -11.22 -58.52 -132.86
CA LEU A 119 -10.99 -59.91 -133.26
C LEU A 119 -12.25 -60.60 -133.80
N LYS A 120 -13.41 -60.33 -133.21
CA LYS A 120 -14.71 -60.83 -133.72
C LYS A 120 -15.06 -60.22 -135.08
N LYS A 121 -14.74 -58.94 -135.29
CA LYS A 121 -14.92 -58.26 -136.57
C LYS A 121 -14.07 -58.86 -137.69
N THR A 122 -12.81 -59.22 -137.43
CA THR A 122 -11.92 -59.83 -138.45
C THR A 122 -12.27 -61.28 -138.79
N ARG A 123 -12.98 -62.01 -137.91
CA ARG A 123 -13.34 -63.42 -138.11
C ARG A 123 -14.63 -63.67 -138.90
N LYS A 124 -15.47 -62.65 -139.12
CA LYS A 124 -16.74 -62.80 -139.86
C LYS A 124 -16.63 -62.14 -141.23
N THR A 125 -16.65 -62.92 -142.31
CA THR A 125 -16.49 -62.40 -143.68
C THR A 125 -17.71 -62.49 -144.58
N ASN A 126 -18.83 -63.11 -144.20
CA ASN A 126 -19.93 -63.37 -145.15
C ASN A 126 -21.34 -62.88 -144.73
N ASN A 127 -21.51 -62.05 -143.70
CA ASN A 127 -22.83 -61.50 -143.29
C ASN A 127 -22.78 -59.98 -143.03
N SER A 128 -23.31 -59.18 -143.96
CA SER A 128 -23.19 -57.72 -143.97
C SER A 128 -23.85 -57.02 -142.77
N SER A 129 -25.00 -57.49 -142.31
CA SER A 129 -25.74 -56.83 -141.20
C SER A 129 -25.05 -57.00 -139.83
N GLU A 130 -24.38 -58.13 -139.59
CA GLU A 130 -23.60 -58.33 -138.36
C GLU A 130 -22.31 -57.52 -138.37
N ILE A 131 -21.70 -57.31 -139.55
CA ILE A 131 -20.50 -56.47 -139.69
C ILE A 131 -20.83 -55.01 -139.41
N GLU A 132 -22.00 -54.52 -139.83
CA GLU A 132 -22.46 -53.17 -139.51
C GLU A 132 -22.74 -53.00 -138.00
N SER A 133 -23.41 -53.96 -137.37
CA SER A 133 -23.65 -53.95 -135.91
C SER A 133 -22.34 -53.98 -135.12
N LEU A 134 -21.39 -54.85 -135.48
CA LEU A 134 -20.06 -54.88 -134.86
C LEU A 134 -19.26 -53.60 -135.14
N THR A 135 -19.46 -52.97 -136.29
CA THR A 135 -18.81 -51.69 -136.61
C THR A 135 -19.38 -50.54 -135.78
N ALA A 136 -20.69 -50.52 -135.54
CA ALA A 136 -21.31 -49.57 -134.62
C ALA A 136 -20.88 -49.79 -133.16
N GLU A 137 -20.76 -51.06 -132.73
CA GLU A 137 -20.27 -51.42 -131.38
C GLU A 137 -18.80 -51.00 -131.19
N VAL A 138 -17.94 -51.29 -132.17
CA VAL A 138 -16.54 -50.86 -132.16
C VAL A 138 -16.45 -49.33 -132.20
N GLY A 139 -17.32 -48.65 -132.94
CA GLY A 139 -17.42 -47.19 -132.94
C GLY A 139 -17.77 -46.63 -131.56
N ARG A 140 -18.79 -47.19 -130.89
CA ARG A 140 -19.15 -46.83 -129.50
C ARG A 140 -17.99 -47.03 -128.54
N LEU A 141 -17.36 -48.21 -128.58
CA LEU A 141 -16.24 -48.52 -127.69
C LEU A 141 -15.02 -47.66 -127.99
N THR A 142 -14.80 -47.22 -129.23
CA THR A 142 -13.73 -46.28 -129.56
C THR A 142 -13.98 -44.92 -128.88
N VAL A 143 -15.23 -44.44 -128.87
CA VAL A 143 -15.60 -43.21 -128.17
C VAL A 143 -15.48 -43.37 -126.65
N GLU A 144 -15.91 -44.50 -126.09
CA GLU A 144 -15.75 -44.79 -124.66
C GLU A 144 -14.28 -44.93 -124.26
N LEU A 145 -13.45 -45.59 -125.08
CA LEU A 145 -12.02 -45.71 -124.86
C LEU A 145 -11.34 -44.33 -124.93
N ALA A 146 -11.74 -43.46 -125.87
CA ALA A 146 -11.24 -42.09 -125.95
C ALA A 146 -11.65 -41.26 -124.72
N LYS A 147 -12.89 -41.41 -124.23
CA LYS A 147 -13.37 -40.75 -123.02
C LYS A 147 -12.63 -41.25 -121.77
N ALA A 148 -12.44 -42.55 -121.62
CA ALA A 148 -11.68 -43.16 -120.54
C ALA A 148 -10.19 -42.76 -120.60
N THR A 149 -9.60 -42.69 -121.80
CA THR A 149 -8.21 -42.22 -121.99
C THR A 149 -8.06 -40.74 -121.63
N LYS A 150 -9.05 -39.91 -121.97
CA LYS A 150 -9.08 -38.49 -121.55
C LYS A 150 -9.21 -38.36 -120.03
N GLN A 151 -10.08 -39.15 -119.41
CA GLN A 151 -10.22 -39.21 -117.94
C GLN A 151 -8.93 -39.70 -117.28
N LYS A 152 -8.24 -40.69 -117.86
CA LYS A 152 -6.92 -41.13 -117.41
C LYS A 152 -5.89 -40.01 -117.49
N ARG A 153 -5.82 -39.26 -118.59
CA ARG A 153 -4.90 -38.11 -118.69
C ARG A 153 -5.22 -37.04 -117.65
N CYS A 154 -6.49 -36.69 -117.44
CA CYS A 154 -6.86 -35.74 -116.38
C CYS A 154 -6.49 -36.28 -114.99
N ALA A 155 -6.68 -37.57 -114.73
CA ALA A 155 -6.27 -38.21 -113.49
C ALA A 155 -4.74 -38.23 -113.32
N GLU A 156 -3.98 -38.53 -114.38
CA GLU A 156 -2.51 -38.51 -114.38
C GLU A 156 -1.96 -37.10 -114.18
N GLU A 157 -2.61 -36.07 -114.73
CA GLU A 157 -2.22 -34.67 -114.57
C GLU A 157 -2.52 -34.15 -113.17
N SER A 158 -3.67 -34.54 -112.59
CA SER A 158 -3.96 -34.36 -111.16
C SER A 158 -2.94 -35.10 -110.30
N TYR A 159 -2.57 -36.33 -110.66
CA TYR A 159 -1.54 -37.11 -109.97
C TYR A 159 -0.16 -36.47 -110.04
N ARG A 160 0.25 -35.90 -111.18
CA ARG A 160 1.53 -35.19 -111.30
C ARG A 160 1.56 -33.91 -110.48
N LYS A 161 0.43 -33.19 -110.38
CA LYS A 161 0.30 -32.06 -109.46
C LYS A 161 0.40 -32.51 -108.01
N LEU A 162 -0.24 -33.63 -107.68
CA LEU A 162 -0.19 -34.22 -106.34
C LEU A 162 1.20 -34.77 -106.00
N ASP A 163 1.91 -35.34 -106.96
CA ASP A 163 3.28 -35.86 -106.79
C ASP A 163 4.29 -34.72 -106.62
N LYS A 164 4.08 -33.58 -107.30
CA LYS A 164 4.83 -32.34 -107.00
C LYS A 164 4.53 -31.81 -105.60
N LEU A 165 3.26 -31.72 -105.22
CA LEU A 165 2.87 -31.30 -103.87
C LEU A 165 3.41 -32.26 -102.81
N TYR A 166 3.37 -33.57 -103.06
CA TYR A 166 3.89 -34.61 -102.17
C TYR A 166 5.41 -34.52 -102.00
N ASN A 167 6.17 -34.20 -103.06
CA ASN A 167 7.61 -34.00 -102.95
C ASN A 167 7.97 -32.68 -102.24
N GLU A 168 7.23 -31.57 -102.50
CA GLU A 168 7.36 -30.32 -101.73
C GLU A 168 6.94 -30.51 -100.26
N GLU A 169 5.98 -31.41 -100.00
CA GLU A 169 5.49 -31.75 -98.67
C GLU A 169 6.38 -32.79 -97.96
N LEU A 170 7.15 -33.61 -98.68
CA LEU A 170 8.18 -34.47 -98.10
C LEU A 170 9.31 -33.64 -97.47
N GLU A 171 9.67 -32.52 -98.11
CA GLU A 171 10.60 -31.53 -97.56
C GLU A 171 10.00 -30.82 -96.32
N LEU A 172 8.68 -30.60 -96.30
CA LEU A 172 7.96 -30.11 -95.11
C LEU A 172 7.82 -31.18 -94.01
N SER A 173 7.67 -32.45 -94.38
CA SER A 173 7.54 -33.60 -93.47
C SER A 173 8.82 -33.83 -92.66
N ASP A 174 9.99 -33.70 -93.30
CA ASP A 174 11.28 -33.69 -92.61
C ASP A 174 11.41 -32.47 -91.66
N GLY A 175 10.80 -31.34 -92.04
CA GLY A 175 10.64 -30.17 -91.19
C GLY A 175 9.69 -30.39 -89.99
N PHE A 176 8.57 -31.08 -90.19
CA PHE A 176 7.62 -31.43 -89.13
C PHE A 176 8.19 -32.47 -88.16
N SER A 177 8.92 -33.47 -88.66
CA SER A 177 9.63 -34.44 -87.83
C SER A 177 10.68 -33.75 -86.95
N LYS A 178 11.50 -32.86 -87.52
CA LYS A 178 12.45 -32.04 -86.74
C LYS A 178 11.77 -31.13 -85.72
N ARG A 179 10.63 -30.52 -86.06
CA ARG A 179 9.84 -29.70 -85.13
C ARG A 179 9.22 -30.52 -84.01
N TYR A 180 8.72 -31.72 -84.33
CA TYR A 180 8.17 -32.66 -83.36
C TYR A 180 9.25 -33.12 -82.37
N ASP A 181 10.46 -33.44 -82.86
CA ASP A 181 11.58 -33.81 -82.01
C ASP A 181 12.02 -32.64 -81.10
N GLN A 182 12.07 -31.41 -81.64
CA GLN A 182 12.33 -30.20 -80.84
C GLN A 182 11.25 -29.93 -79.79
N LEU A 183 9.97 -30.10 -80.15
CA LEU A 183 8.84 -29.98 -79.23
C LEU A 183 8.87 -31.09 -78.16
N SER A 184 9.25 -32.31 -78.51
CA SER A 184 9.40 -33.43 -77.58
C SER A 184 10.53 -33.20 -76.59
N VAL A 185 11.67 -32.65 -77.04
CA VAL A 185 12.79 -32.27 -76.16
C VAL A 185 12.41 -31.11 -75.24
N THR A 186 11.81 -30.05 -75.77
CA THR A 186 11.38 -28.90 -74.95
C THR A 186 10.28 -29.28 -73.96
N ASN A 187 9.35 -30.15 -74.34
CA ASN A 187 8.32 -30.68 -73.44
C ASN A 187 8.94 -31.50 -72.30
N LYS A 188 9.94 -32.35 -72.59
CA LYS A 188 10.70 -33.07 -71.55
C LYS A 188 11.45 -32.14 -70.60
N GLU A 189 12.04 -31.06 -71.11
CA GLU A 189 12.74 -30.06 -70.27
C GLU A 189 11.77 -29.26 -69.39
N VAL A 190 10.64 -28.83 -69.95
CA VAL A 190 9.55 -28.15 -69.22
C VAL A 190 9.00 -29.06 -68.13
N MET A 191 8.78 -30.34 -68.43
CA MET A 191 8.28 -31.31 -67.45
C MET A 191 9.30 -31.57 -66.33
N LYS A 192 10.61 -31.64 -66.64
CA LYS A 192 11.66 -31.72 -65.61
C LYS A 192 11.67 -30.49 -64.70
N LYS A 193 11.56 -29.29 -65.26
CA LYS A 193 11.47 -28.04 -64.48
C LYS A 193 10.20 -28.00 -63.62
N TYR A 194 9.08 -28.46 -64.14
CA TYR A 194 7.82 -28.56 -63.41
C TYR A 194 7.94 -29.50 -62.20
N ILE A 195 8.51 -30.70 -62.38
CA ILE A 195 8.72 -31.67 -61.28
C ILE A 195 9.66 -31.10 -60.20
N ALA A 196 10.73 -30.40 -60.61
CA ALA A 196 11.65 -29.77 -59.67
C ALA A 196 10.96 -28.67 -58.84
N LEU A 197 10.17 -27.81 -59.48
CA LEU A 197 9.38 -26.76 -58.82
C LEU A 197 8.30 -27.32 -57.90
N GLU A 198 7.65 -28.42 -58.28
CA GLU A 198 6.64 -29.07 -57.45
C GLU A 198 7.25 -29.66 -56.17
N LYS A 199 8.46 -30.24 -56.27
CA LYS A 199 9.24 -30.72 -55.13
C LYS A 199 9.65 -29.56 -54.20
N GLU A 200 10.13 -28.45 -54.76
CA GLU A 200 10.54 -27.26 -54.00
C GLU A 200 9.35 -26.60 -53.29
N SER A 201 8.21 -26.49 -53.99
CA SER A 201 6.93 -26.03 -53.43
C SER A 201 6.45 -26.92 -52.27
N SER A 202 6.55 -28.25 -52.41
CA SER A 202 6.22 -29.19 -51.33
C SER A 202 7.10 -28.97 -50.09
N THR A 203 8.42 -28.86 -50.27
CA THR A 203 9.34 -28.59 -49.16
C THR A 203 9.09 -27.24 -48.50
N LEU A 204 8.81 -26.18 -49.26
CA LEU A 204 8.45 -24.86 -48.72
C LEU A 204 7.14 -24.92 -47.94
N LYS A 205 6.16 -25.69 -48.41
CA LYS A 205 4.87 -25.89 -47.73
C LYS A 205 5.05 -26.66 -46.42
N GLU A 206 5.93 -27.65 -46.37
CA GLU A 206 6.28 -28.38 -45.16
C GLU A 206 7.03 -27.50 -44.16
N VAL A 207 7.99 -26.68 -44.62
CA VAL A 207 8.70 -25.70 -43.79
C VAL A 207 7.75 -24.64 -43.25
N LEU A 208 6.87 -24.09 -44.10
CA LEU A 208 5.85 -23.12 -43.68
C LEU A 208 4.89 -23.72 -42.66
N ASN A 209 4.41 -24.95 -42.89
CA ASN A 209 3.58 -25.67 -41.93
C ASN A 209 4.32 -25.96 -40.63
N PHE A 210 5.61 -26.32 -40.68
CA PHE A 210 6.43 -26.52 -39.49
C PHE A 210 6.59 -25.22 -38.68
N PHE A 211 6.82 -24.08 -39.33
CA PHE A 211 6.86 -22.77 -38.65
C PHE A 211 5.50 -22.38 -38.05
N LEU A 212 4.40 -22.65 -38.75
CA LEU A 212 3.05 -22.38 -38.25
C LEU A 212 2.64 -23.31 -37.11
N LYS A 213 3.06 -24.58 -37.14
CA LYS A 213 2.59 -25.63 -36.20
C LYS A 213 3.51 -25.82 -34.98
N THR A 214 4.83 -25.59 -35.12
CA THR A 214 5.81 -26.03 -34.11
C THR A 214 6.33 -24.93 -33.19
N ARG A 215 6.01 -23.64 -33.40
CA ARG A 215 6.57 -22.57 -32.55
C ARG A 215 5.60 -21.50 -32.01
N ARG A 216 4.38 -21.38 -32.53
CA ARG A 216 3.59 -20.14 -32.32
C ARG A 216 2.29 -20.18 -31.52
N HIS A 217 1.70 -21.33 -31.13
CA HIS A 217 0.36 -21.26 -30.48
C HIS A 217 0.26 -21.72 -29.03
N SER A 218 1.10 -22.61 -28.53
CA SER A 218 1.04 -22.99 -27.11
C SER A 218 1.90 -22.08 -26.23
N LYS A 219 3.23 -22.12 -26.37
CA LYS A 219 4.14 -21.36 -25.49
C LYS A 219 4.01 -19.85 -25.65
N HIS A 220 3.85 -19.34 -26.87
CA HIS A 220 3.83 -17.89 -27.08
C HIS A 220 2.49 -17.25 -26.68
N SER A 221 1.36 -17.95 -26.88
CA SER A 221 0.06 -17.54 -26.37
C SER A 221 0.07 -17.55 -24.85
N GLN A 222 0.52 -18.65 -24.24
CA GLN A 222 0.62 -18.77 -22.79
C GLN A 222 1.52 -17.68 -22.19
N MET A 223 2.69 -17.41 -22.79
CA MET A 223 3.58 -16.33 -22.32
C MET A 223 2.96 -14.94 -22.51
N CYS A 224 2.20 -14.70 -23.58
CA CYS A 224 1.47 -13.44 -23.76
C CYS A 224 0.32 -13.29 -22.75
N ASP A 225 -0.37 -14.37 -22.42
CA ASP A 225 -1.44 -14.36 -21.43
C ASP A 225 -0.89 -14.19 -20.01
N ASP A 226 0.25 -14.84 -19.69
CA ASP A 226 0.99 -14.68 -18.44
C ASP A 226 1.51 -13.24 -18.30
N LEU A 227 2.08 -12.67 -19.36
CA LEU A 227 2.53 -11.27 -19.37
C LEU A 227 1.36 -10.30 -19.21
N LYS A 228 0.21 -10.55 -19.86
CA LYS A 228 -1.01 -9.73 -19.67
C LYS A 228 -1.53 -9.83 -18.24
N ALA A 229 -1.60 -11.03 -17.67
CA ALA A 229 -2.02 -11.25 -16.28
C ALA A 229 -1.08 -10.54 -15.30
N ARG A 230 0.24 -10.62 -15.53
CA ARG A 230 1.24 -9.93 -14.72
C ARG A 230 1.15 -8.41 -14.86
N ASN A 231 0.92 -7.88 -16.07
CA ASN A 231 0.73 -6.45 -16.30
C ASN A 231 -0.55 -5.93 -15.62
N LEU A 232 -1.63 -6.72 -15.66
CA LEU A 232 -2.88 -6.40 -14.96
C LEU A 232 -2.65 -6.34 -13.44
N LYS A 233 -1.97 -7.34 -12.89
CA LYS A 233 -1.62 -7.38 -11.46
C LYS A 233 -0.75 -6.20 -11.04
N LEU A 234 0.27 -5.86 -11.83
CA LEU A 234 1.12 -4.69 -11.57
C LEU A 234 0.33 -3.38 -11.64
N ARG A 235 -0.63 -3.24 -12.57
CA ARG A 235 -1.51 -2.06 -12.63
C ARG A 235 -2.41 -1.96 -11.41
N GLU A 236 -2.94 -3.07 -10.92
CA GLU A 236 -3.72 -3.10 -9.67
C GLU A 236 -2.84 -2.73 -8.47
N GLU A 237 -1.64 -3.29 -8.37
CA GLU A 237 -0.66 -2.94 -7.32
C GLU A 237 -0.30 -1.45 -7.38
N CYS A 238 0.00 -0.90 -8.56
CA CYS A 238 0.24 0.54 -8.73
C CYS A 238 -0.96 1.39 -8.30
N ARG A 239 -2.19 0.98 -8.62
CA ARG A 239 -3.40 1.68 -8.14
C ARG A 239 -3.50 1.64 -6.62
N THR A 240 -3.31 0.47 -6.00
CA THR A 240 -3.38 0.35 -4.54
C THR A 240 -2.30 1.17 -3.84
N LEU A 241 -1.09 1.23 -4.40
CA LEU A 241 -0.01 2.07 -3.90
C LEU A 241 -0.31 3.55 -4.06
N GLN A 242 -0.91 3.95 -5.18
CA GLN A 242 -1.35 5.32 -5.38
C GLN A 242 -2.43 5.72 -4.38
N THR A 243 -3.44 4.88 -4.16
CA THR A 243 -4.48 5.14 -3.14
C THR A 243 -3.87 5.26 -1.74
N ARG A 244 -2.94 4.36 -1.38
CA ARG A 244 -2.21 4.46 -0.10
C ARG A 244 -1.39 5.74 0.01
N LYS A 245 -0.73 6.18 -1.07
CA LYS A 245 0.02 7.44 -1.10
C LYS A 245 -0.91 8.61 -0.82
N ASP A 246 -2.03 8.69 -1.53
CA ASP A 246 -3.02 9.76 -1.38
C ASP A 246 -3.63 9.77 0.04
N GLU A 247 -3.90 8.60 0.61
CA GLU A 247 -4.34 8.44 2.01
C GLU A 247 -3.27 8.95 3.00
N THR A 248 -2.00 8.55 2.84
CA THR A 248 -0.92 9.04 3.70
C THR A 248 -0.69 10.54 3.57
N GLU A 249 -0.81 11.11 2.37
CA GLU A 249 -0.69 12.55 2.14
C GLU A 249 -1.82 13.32 2.84
N LYS A 250 -3.05 12.80 2.78
CA LYS A 250 -4.18 13.34 3.54
C LYS A 250 -3.92 13.29 5.05
N THR A 251 -3.44 12.16 5.58
CA THR A 251 -3.11 12.05 7.01
C THR A 251 -2.00 13.02 7.43
N CYS A 252 -0.96 13.21 6.60
CA CYS A 252 0.09 14.19 6.88
C CYS A 252 -0.46 15.62 6.97
N ILE A 253 -1.36 16.01 6.07
CA ILE A 253 -2.01 17.34 6.11
C ILE A 253 -2.82 17.51 7.41
N GLU A 254 -3.57 16.49 7.82
CA GLU A 254 -4.34 16.51 9.06
C GLU A 254 -3.44 16.63 10.30
N VAL A 255 -2.31 15.90 10.33
CA VAL A 255 -1.33 15.97 11.42
C VAL A 255 -0.65 17.34 11.48
N ILE A 256 -0.26 17.92 10.33
CA ILE A 256 0.31 19.27 10.27
C ILE A 256 -0.68 20.29 10.81
N GLY A 257 -1.95 20.23 10.39
CA GLY A 257 -2.99 21.14 10.91
C GLY A 257 -3.23 20.98 12.41
N ALA A 258 -3.16 19.76 12.94
CA ALA A 258 -3.24 19.52 14.39
C ALA A 258 -2.03 20.09 15.14
N ALA A 259 -0.82 19.93 14.60
CA ALA A 259 0.41 20.47 15.18
C ALA A 259 0.41 22.01 15.22
N GLU A 260 -0.04 22.66 14.15
CA GLU A 260 -0.20 24.12 14.11
C GLU A 260 -1.20 24.62 15.16
N LYS A 261 -2.31 23.91 15.35
CA LYS A 261 -3.29 24.22 16.40
C LYS A 261 -2.66 24.11 17.80
N ILE A 262 -1.95 23.00 18.08
CA ILE A 262 -1.26 22.80 19.37
C ILE A 262 -0.25 23.93 19.61
N HIS A 263 0.51 24.33 18.59
CA HIS A 263 1.49 25.40 18.72
C HIS A 263 0.84 26.75 19.05
N LYS A 264 -0.33 27.04 18.46
CA LYS A 264 -1.11 28.24 18.77
C LYS A 264 -1.66 28.23 20.19
N ASP A 265 -2.16 27.08 20.64
CA ASP A 265 -2.69 26.90 22.00
C ASP A 265 -1.57 27.02 23.05
N ASP A 266 -0.38 26.47 22.79
CA ASP A 266 0.81 26.62 23.66
C ASP A 266 1.25 28.09 23.78
N ALA A 267 1.25 28.83 22.66
CA ALA A 267 1.58 30.26 22.68
C ALA A 267 0.60 31.07 23.54
N GLN A 268 -0.70 30.76 23.49
CA GLN A 268 -1.72 31.39 24.34
C GLN A 268 -1.55 31.03 25.81
N LEU A 269 -1.23 29.77 26.11
CA LEU A 269 -1.00 29.32 27.48
C LEU A 269 0.22 30.02 28.09
N ARG A 270 1.33 30.12 27.34
CA ARG A 270 2.54 30.85 27.77
C ARG A 270 2.25 32.32 28.05
N ALA A 271 1.51 33.00 27.17
CA ALA A 271 1.10 34.39 27.40
C ALA A 271 0.24 34.54 28.67
N THR A 272 -0.61 33.57 28.96
CA THR A 272 -1.43 33.54 30.18
C THR A 272 -0.55 33.35 31.42
N ILE A 273 0.41 32.42 31.38
CA ILE A 273 1.37 32.18 32.47
C ILE A 273 2.19 33.43 32.76
N ASP A 274 2.71 34.11 31.74
CA ASP A 274 3.49 35.34 31.91
C ASP A 274 2.66 36.46 32.52
N THR A 275 1.38 36.56 32.13
CA THR A 275 0.43 37.52 32.72
C THR A 275 0.20 37.22 34.20
N LEU A 276 -0.05 35.95 34.54
CA LEU A 276 -0.23 35.51 35.93
C LEU A 276 1.03 35.72 36.76
N ARG A 277 2.22 35.46 36.20
CA ARG A 277 3.49 35.71 36.86
C ARG A 277 3.68 37.19 37.17
N THR A 278 3.39 38.06 36.20
CA THR A 278 3.46 39.52 36.38
C THR A 278 2.50 40.01 37.45
N ILE A 279 1.25 39.50 37.46
CA ILE A 279 0.26 39.82 38.51
C ILE A 279 0.76 39.33 39.86
N THR A 280 1.29 38.12 39.94
CA THR A 280 1.80 37.52 41.18
C THR A 280 2.99 38.30 41.73
N GLU A 281 3.95 38.68 40.88
CA GLU A 281 5.09 39.52 41.25
C GLU A 281 4.63 40.92 41.73
N ALA A 282 3.66 41.53 41.05
CA ALA A 282 3.10 42.82 41.46
C ALA A 282 2.37 42.74 42.82
N LEU A 283 1.59 41.68 43.04
CA LEU A 283 0.94 41.41 44.32
C LEU A 283 1.98 41.13 45.41
N TRP A 284 3.00 40.34 45.11
CA TRP A 284 4.10 40.04 46.02
C TRP A 284 4.87 41.30 46.44
N ASN A 285 5.19 42.18 45.50
CA ASN A 285 5.84 43.46 45.79
C ASN A 285 4.97 44.39 46.64
N ARG A 286 3.64 44.36 46.46
CA ARG A 286 2.71 45.08 47.35
C ARG A 286 2.63 44.46 48.74
N VAL A 287 2.70 43.14 48.82
CA VAL A 287 2.74 42.36 50.06
C VAL A 287 4.04 42.58 50.83
N GLN A 288 5.19 42.71 50.16
CA GLN A 288 6.46 42.98 50.84
C GLN A 288 6.55 44.41 51.40
N ASN A 289 5.86 45.37 50.80
CA ASN A 289 5.91 46.78 51.20
C ASN A 289 4.73 47.23 52.09
N GLY A 290 3.75 46.37 52.34
CA GLY A 290 2.56 46.69 53.13
C GLY A 290 2.09 45.49 53.96
N ARG A 291 1.38 45.74 55.05
CA ARG A 291 0.82 44.65 55.86
C ARG A 291 -0.19 43.85 55.02
N VAL A 292 0.03 42.55 54.89
CA VAL A 292 -0.87 41.67 54.11
C VAL A 292 -2.24 41.65 54.79
N PRO A 293 -3.33 42.00 54.08
CA PRO A 293 -4.67 41.87 54.64
C PRO A 293 -4.92 40.42 55.08
N THR A 294 -5.52 40.21 56.25
CA THR A 294 -5.76 38.87 56.82
C THR A 294 -6.47 37.93 55.85
N ALA A 295 -7.40 38.44 55.04
CA ALA A 295 -8.09 37.63 54.03
C ALA A 295 -7.15 37.13 52.92
N VAL A 296 -6.22 37.97 52.45
CA VAL A 296 -5.24 37.60 51.42
C VAL A 296 -4.23 36.60 51.99
N ALA A 297 -3.73 36.86 53.19
CA ALA A 297 -2.85 35.93 53.88
C ALA A 297 -3.50 34.56 54.07
N ARG A 298 -4.78 34.54 54.46
CA ARG A 298 -5.53 33.30 54.61
C ARG A 298 -5.60 32.51 53.30
N ILE A 299 -5.89 33.16 52.18
CA ILE A 299 -5.90 32.51 50.85
C ILE A 299 -4.53 31.91 50.52
N LEU A 300 -3.44 32.64 50.81
CA LEU A 300 -2.07 32.14 50.57
C LEU A 300 -1.74 30.93 51.44
N TYR A 301 -2.11 30.97 52.72
CA TYR A 301 -1.90 29.85 53.64
C TYR A 301 -2.72 28.62 53.24
N ASP A 302 -4.01 28.80 52.90
CA ASP A 302 -4.86 27.70 52.46
C ASP A 302 -4.33 27.10 51.15
N ALA A 303 -3.98 27.92 50.16
CA ALA A 303 -3.41 27.45 48.90
C ALA A 303 -2.10 26.67 49.08
N TYR A 304 -1.22 27.11 50.00
CA TYR A 304 0.00 26.38 50.34
C TYR A 304 -0.33 25.02 50.97
N MET A 305 -1.25 24.99 51.94
CA MET A 305 -1.60 23.76 52.66
C MET A 305 -2.38 22.77 51.78
N ASP A 306 -3.22 23.25 50.86
CA ASP A 306 -3.99 22.42 49.93
C ASP A 306 -3.10 21.78 48.85
N ALA A 307 -1.93 22.36 48.57
CA ALA A 307 -0.95 21.77 47.66
C ALA A 307 -0.16 20.61 48.30
N LEU A 308 -0.25 20.42 49.62
CA LEU A 308 0.42 19.33 50.32
C LEU A 308 -0.31 17.99 50.07
N PRO A 309 0.42 16.85 50.11
CA PRO A 309 -0.17 15.53 49.92
C PRO A 309 -1.30 15.25 50.92
N SER A 310 -2.47 14.89 50.40
CA SER A 310 -3.65 14.50 51.21
C SER A 310 -3.75 12.98 51.44
N SER A 311 -2.73 12.19 51.10
CA SER A 311 -2.81 10.71 50.96
C SER A 311 -2.78 9.92 52.27
N ILE A 312 -3.36 10.45 53.35
CA ILE A 312 -3.35 9.79 54.65
C ILE A 312 -4.60 8.91 54.76
N HIS A 313 -4.49 7.69 54.27
CA HIS A 313 -5.59 6.74 54.28
C HIS A 313 -5.89 6.15 55.68
N GLU A 314 -5.00 6.38 56.66
CA GLU A 314 -5.05 5.73 57.98
C GLU A 314 -5.65 6.58 59.10
N ARG A 315 -5.95 7.86 58.85
CA ARG A 315 -6.56 8.72 59.86
C ARG A 315 -8.09 8.54 59.87
N PRO A 316 -8.69 8.23 61.03
CA PRO A 316 -10.15 8.21 61.16
C PRO A 316 -10.77 9.57 60.80
N ASP A 317 -11.97 9.56 60.24
CA ASP A 317 -12.72 10.80 59.98
C ASP A 317 -12.83 11.62 61.28
N PHE A 318 -12.68 12.94 61.18
CA PHE A 318 -12.64 13.80 62.36
C PHE A 318 -13.89 13.62 63.23
N TRP A 319 -15.05 13.44 62.61
CA TRP A 319 -16.33 13.27 63.31
C TRP A 319 -16.49 11.91 63.99
N SER A 320 -15.64 10.93 63.64
CA SER A 320 -15.58 9.63 64.31
C SER A 320 -14.67 9.61 65.55
N LEU A 321 -13.85 10.66 65.73
CA LEU A 321 -12.96 10.76 66.87
C LEU A 321 -13.76 10.97 68.17
N GLN A 322 -13.29 10.33 69.23
CA GLN A 322 -13.84 10.43 70.57
C GLN A 322 -12.98 11.38 71.41
N PRO A 323 -13.59 12.13 72.36
CA PRO A 323 -12.85 13.02 73.23
C PRO A 323 -11.94 12.23 74.19
N ILE A 324 -10.69 12.68 74.33
CA ILE A 324 -9.69 12.06 75.20
C ILE A 324 -9.65 12.71 76.59
N ALA A 325 -10.16 13.94 76.74
CA ALA A 325 -10.15 14.69 77.98
C ALA A 325 -11.11 15.89 77.90
N LYS A 326 -11.39 16.52 79.05
CA LYS A 326 -12.09 17.82 79.10
C LYS A 326 -11.10 18.96 78.89
N ILE A 327 -11.57 20.12 78.44
CA ILE A 327 -10.72 21.29 78.12
C ILE A 327 -9.91 21.83 79.32
N ASP A 328 -10.37 21.60 80.55
CA ASP A 328 -9.72 21.97 81.80
C ASP A 328 -8.64 20.98 82.26
N THR A 329 -8.49 19.85 81.56
CA THR A 329 -7.50 18.82 81.88
C THR A 329 -6.10 19.28 81.49
N ASN A 330 -5.14 19.16 82.42
CA ASN A 330 -3.73 19.36 82.09
C ASN A 330 -3.21 18.19 81.23
N LEU A 331 -3.16 18.39 79.91
CA LEU A 331 -2.71 17.37 78.96
C LEU A 331 -1.31 16.85 79.24
N ARG A 332 -0.40 17.68 79.77
CA ARG A 332 0.96 17.23 80.10
C ARG A 332 0.93 16.23 81.24
N ASP A 333 0.16 16.50 82.29
CA ASP A 333 0.02 15.58 83.42
C ASP A 333 -0.71 14.30 82.98
N LEU A 334 -1.72 14.44 82.12
CA LEU A 334 -2.43 13.30 81.53
C LEU A 334 -1.48 12.37 80.76
N LEU A 335 -0.67 12.92 79.86
CA LEU A 335 0.31 12.16 79.07
C LEU A 335 1.45 11.62 79.94
N ALA A 336 1.96 12.38 80.90
CA ALA A 336 3.04 11.95 81.79
C ALA A 336 2.63 10.82 82.73
N SER A 337 1.34 10.74 83.08
CA SER A 337 0.84 9.66 83.93
C SER A 337 0.65 8.32 83.20
N ASP A 338 0.80 8.28 81.87
CA ASP A 338 0.71 7.05 81.06
C ASP A 338 2.09 6.65 80.52
N PRO A 339 2.63 5.48 80.93
CA PRO A 339 3.90 4.99 80.41
C PRO A 339 3.95 4.88 78.88
N VAL A 340 2.81 4.61 78.23
CA VAL A 340 2.72 4.56 76.76
C VAL A 340 2.85 5.95 76.15
N CYS A 341 2.37 6.98 76.86
CA CYS A 341 2.33 8.35 76.35
C CYS A 341 3.58 9.19 76.68
N GLU A 342 4.40 8.76 77.65
CA GLU A 342 5.55 9.50 78.16
C GLU A 342 6.51 9.95 77.05
N GLY A 343 6.79 9.06 76.09
CA GLY A 343 7.67 9.34 74.95
C GLY A 343 7.14 10.40 73.96
N PHE A 344 5.86 10.78 74.06
CA PHE A 344 5.24 11.78 73.18
C PHE A 344 5.18 13.18 73.81
N LEU A 345 5.56 13.35 75.08
CA LEU A 345 5.52 14.66 75.78
C LEU A 345 6.32 15.74 75.06
N GLU A 346 7.49 15.40 74.52
CA GLU A 346 8.35 16.33 73.78
C GLU A 346 7.79 16.67 72.38
N ARG A 347 6.85 15.86 71.89
CA ARG A 347 6.20 16.01 70.58
C ARG A 347 4.81 16.60 70.68
N LEU A 348 4.33 16.89 71.89
CA LEU A 348 3.01 17.45 72.14
C LEU A 348 2.85 18.85 71.53
N VAL A 349 1.83 19.01 70.67
CA VAL A 349 1.35 20.32 70.23
C VAL A 349 -0.11 20.45 70.66
N TYR A 350 -0.36 21.40 71.57
CA TYR A 350 -1.70 21.79 72.00
C TYR A 350 -1.82 23.31 71.97
N LEU A 351 -2.69 23.81 71.09
CA LEU A 351 -2.84 25.24 70.80
C LEU A 351 -4.31 25.65 70.94
N PRO A 352 -4.83 25.74 72.17
CA PRO A 352 -6.26 25.84 72.41
C PRO A 352 -6.88 27.10 71.78
N MET A 353 -7.93 26.91 70.98
CA MET A 353 -8.62 27.90 70.14
C MET A 353 -7.70 28.79 69.29
N ARG A 354 -6.51 28.29 68.92
CA ARG A 354 -5.50 29.01 68.11
C ARG A 354 -5.23 28.33 66.79
N THR A 355 -6.18 27.52 66.33
CA THR A 355 -6.07 26.71 65.12
C THR A 355 -7.30 26.86 64.25
N VAL A 356 -7.12 26.77 62.93
CA VAL A 356 -8.21 26.74 61.95
C VAL A 356 -7.94 25.63 60.94
N TRP A 357 -8.95 24.83 60.60
CA TRP A 357 -8.85 23.84 59.53
C TRP A 357 -8.66 24.50 58.16
N CYS A 358 -7.82 23.94 57.29
CA CYS A 358 -7.65 24.46 55.91
C CYS A 358 -8.81 24.05 54.99
N SER A 359 -9.32 22.83 55.18
CA SER A 359 -10.32 22.23 54.30
C SER A 359 -11.47 21.58 55.06
N ALA A 360 -12.57 21.31 54.35
CA ALA A 360 -13.74 20.61 54.91
C ALA A 360 -13.41 19.19 55.40
N ALA A 361 -12.40 18.54 54.78
CA ALA A 361 -11.90 17.23 55.19
C ALA A 361 -11.11 17.28 56.51
N ARG A 362 -10.79 18.48 57.03
CA ARG A 362 -10.07 18.68 58.30
C ARG A 362 -8.77 17.90 58.38
N LEU A 363 -8.04 17.81 57.26
CA LEU A 363 -6.75 17.12 57.20
C LEU A 363 -5.64 18.01 57.75
N HIS A 364 -5.47 19.18 57.14
CA HIS A 364 -4.44 20.16 57.50
C HIS A 364 -5.00 21.27 58.41
N VAL A 365 -4.13 21.84 59.24
CA VAL A 365 -4.48 22.88 60.22
C VAL A 365 -3.53 24.07 60.07
N LEU A 366 -4.05 25.28 60.19
CA LEU A 366 -3.27 26.49 60.38
C LEU A 366 -3.24 26.85 61.85
N ALA A 367 -2.05 27.02 62.41
CA ALA A 367 -1.81 27.38 63.80
C ALA A 367 -1.32 28.83 63.91
N PHE A 368 -1.94 29.62 64.79
CA PHE A 368 -1.62 31.04 64.98
C PHE A 368 -0.97 31.27 66.35
N ASN A 369 0.26 31.77 66.34
CA ASN A 369 1.03 32.11 67.53
C ASN A 369 1.32 33.62 67.53
N PRO A 370 1.38 34.30 68.69
CA PRO A 370 1.83 35.69 68.68
C PRO A 370 3.27 35.76 68.15
N THR A 371 3.57 36.80 67.37
CA THR A 371 4.95 37.10 66.90
C THR A 371 5.88 37.43 68.06
N HIS A 372 5.33 38.08 69.09
CA HIS A 372 6.07 38.58 70.24
C HIS A 372 5.45 38.08 71.56
N ARG A 373 6.30 37.85 72.55
CA ARG A 373 5.94 37.59 73.94
C ARG A 373 6.38 38.74 74.82
N TYR A 374 5.51 39.11 75.74
CA TYR A 374 5.83 40.10 76.74
C TYR A 374 6.57 39.45 77.92
N HIS A 375 7.70 40.04 78.30
CA HIS A 375 8.52 39.58 79.40
C HIS A 375 8.26 40.45 80.63
N PRO A 376 7.37 40.03 81.57
CA PRO A 376 6.88 40.91 82.64
C PRO A 376 8.00 41.44 83.54
N LYS A 377 9.01 40.62 83.83
CA LYS A 377 10.15 41.05 84.67
C LYS A 377 11.06 42.09 84.01
N ARG A 378 11.03 42.21 82.67
CA ARG A 378 11.89 43.11 81.90
C ARG A 378 11.12 44.29 81.29
N ASP A 379 9.79 44.30 81.47
CA ASP A 379 8.88 45.25 80.81
C ASP A 379 9.18 45.40 79.30
N SER A 380 9.44 44.29 78.61
CA SER A 380 9.92 44.30 77.23
C SER A 380 9.25 43.23 76.38
N TRP A 381 9.05 43.52 75.10
CA TRP A 381 8.67 42.52 74.11
C TRP A 381 9.89 41.76 73.61
N THR A 382 9.75 40.46 73.48
CA THR A 382 10.74 39.55 72.90
C THR A 382 10.08 38.75 71.79
N LEU A 383 10.84 38.28 70.80
CA LEU A 383 10.29 37.38 69.80
C LEU A 383 9.75 36.12 70.49
N ALA A 384 8.52 35.73 70.17
CA ALA A 384 7.98 34.49 70.67
C ALA A 384 8.82 33.33 70.11
N PRO A 385 9.15 32.30 70.92
CA PRO A 385 9.83 31.14 70.39
C PRO A 385 8.92 30.47 69.35
N ASP A 386 9.55 30.00 68.28
CA ASP A 386 8.85 29.26 67.24
C ASP A 386 8.23 28.00 67.85
N ILE A 387 7.02 27.68 67.39
CA ILE A 387 6.47 26.34 67.59
C ILE A 387 7.37 25.42 66.77
N CYS A 388 8.31 24.76 67.45
CA CYS A 388 9.37 23.89 66.90
C CYS A 388 9.15 23.48 65.43
N VAL A 389 9.67 24.28 64.50
CA VAL A 389 9.69 23.97 63.07
C VAL A 389 10.53 22.70 62.89
N GLY A 390 10.07 21.76 62.08
CA GLY A 390 10.74 20.47 61.88
C GLY A 390 9.90 19.28 62.38
N PRO A 391 10.46 18.37 63.19
CA PRO A 391 10.01 16.97 63.32
C PRO A 391 8.53 16.78 63.64
N TRP A 392 8.02 15.58 63.34
CA TRP A 392 6.61 15.24 63.56
C TRP A 392 6.16 15.44 65.01
N ARG A 393 4.91 15.89 65.17
CA ARG A 393 4.29 16.30 66.43
C ARG A 393 2.93 15.65 66.59
N GLU A 394 2.56 15.34 67.82
CA GLU A 394 1.24 14.83 68.17
C GLU A 394 0.32 16.02 68.44
N LEU A 395 -0.69 16.20 67.59
CA LEU A 395 -1.58 17.36 67.64
C LEU A 395 -2.83 17.04 68.45
N PHE A 396 -3.14 17.95 69.38
CA PHE A 396 -4.34 17.94 70.19
C PHE A 396 -5.09 19.24 69.97
N LEU A 397 -6.41 19.15 69.80
CA LEU A 397 -7.28 20.30 69.57
C LEU A 397 -8.45 20.27 70.53
N ASP A 398 -8.87 21.45 70.97
CA ASP A 398 -10.11 21.66 71.70
C ASP A 398 -11.26 21.90 70.72
N VAL A 399 -12.35 21.16 70.90
CA VAL A 399 -13.62 21.41 70.22
C VAL A 399 -14.69 21.44 71.29
N GLU A 400 -15.38 22.58 71.38
CA GLU A 400 -16.34 22.86 72.44
C GLU A 400 -15.66 22.74 73.82
N ASP A 401 -16.09 21.78 74.66
CA ASP A 401 -15.57 21.58 76.02
C ASP A 401 -14.65 20.36 76.16
N SER A 402 -14.23 19.78 75.04
CA SER A 402 -13.45 18.54 75.01
C SER A 402 -12.18 18.65 74.19
N ILE A 403 -11.19 17.83 74.53
CA ILE A 403 -9.92 17.72 73.84
C ILE A 403 -9.92 16.44 73.01
N PHE A 404 -9.48 16.55 71.76
CA PHE A 404 -9.32 15.45 70.81
C PHE A 404 -7.86 15.31 70.42
N TYR A 405 -7.38 14.07 70.34
CA TYR A 405 -6.15 13.76 69.61
C TYR A 405 -6.51 13.64 68.13
N VAL A 406 -5.87 14.45 67.27
CA VAL A 406 -6.26 14.57 65.86
C VAL A 406 -5.24 13.98 64.89
N GLY A 407 -4.10 13.51 65.38
CA GLY A 407 -3.11 12.77 64.60
C GLY A 407 -1.67 13.28 64.77
N THR A 408 -0.81 12.78 63.89
CA THR A 408 0.61 13.12 63.82
C THR A 408 0.82 14.12 62.69
N TYR A 409 1.50 15.22 62.96
CA TYR A 409 1.61 16.39 62.09
C TYR A 409 3.05 16.84 61.86
N ARG A 410 3.37 17.24 60.63
CA ARG A 410 4.60 17.95 60.27
C ARG A 410 4.34 19.47 60.31
N VAL A 411 5.25 20.22 60.92
CA VAL A 411 5.13 21.68 61.08
C VAL A 411 5.87 22.39 59.95
N HIS A 412 5.14 23.20 59.19
CA HIS A 412 5.63 24.04 58.10
C HIS A 412 5.71 25.49 58.54
N ASP A 413 6.86 26.10 58.29
CA ASP A 413 7.07 27.52 58.52
C ASP A 413 6.48 28.36 57.38
N LEU A 414 5.35 29.01 57.64
CA LEU A 414 4.66 29.85 56.65
C LEU A 414 5.06 31.34 56.75
N ARG A 415 6.06 31.70 57.57
CA ARG A 415 6.52 33.09 57.70
C ARG A 415 7.06 33.63 56.39
N HIS A 416 7.59 32.78 55.51
CA HIS A 416 8.05 33.20 54.19
C HIS A 416 6.91 33.76 53.31
N LEU A 417 5.66 33.34 53.53
CA LEU A 417 4.48 33.85 52.81
C LEU A 417 4.02 35.22 53.33
N CYS A 418 4.24 35.49 54.61
CA CYS A 418 3.90 36.76 55.28
C CYS A 418 4.98 37.13 56.32
N PRO A 419 6.14 37.67 55.92
CA PRO A 419 7.30 37.86 56.81
C PRO A 419 7.05 38.80 58.01
N GLY A 420 6.13 39.76 57.85
CA GLY A 420 5.72 40.67 58.93
C GLY A 420 4.68 40.09 59.89
N GLY A 421 4.25 38.84 59.67
CA GLY A 421 3.09 38.28 60.34
C GLY A 421 1.77 38.88 59.83
N THR A 422 0.67 38.40 60.39
CA THR A 422 -0.67 38.79 59.98
C THR A 422 -1.58 38.97 61.20
N PRO A 423 -2.60 39.85 61.15
CA PRO A 423 -3.62 39.86 62.18
C PRO A 423 -4.32 38.50 62.26
N ALA A 424 -4.69 38.07 63.47
CA ALA A 424 -5.36 36.79 63.68
C ALA A 424 -6.69 36.74 62.90
N PRO A 425 -7.03 35.62 62.24
CA PRO A 425 -8.36 35.44 61.66
C PRO A 425 -9.46 35.53 62.71
N ALA A 426 -10.66 35.97 62.33
CA ALA A 426 -11.80 36.11 63.23
C ALA A 426 -12.21 34.79 63.92
N ALA A 427 -11.89 33.63 63.31
CA ALA A 427 -12.14 32.31 63.88
C ALA A 427 -11.23 31.96 65.07
N ILE A 428 -10.16 32.74 65.29
CA ILE A 428 -9.20 32.50 66.38
C ILE A 428 -9.57 33.35 67.60
N SER A 429 -9.50 32.75 68.78
CA SER A 429 -9.68 33.48 70.03
C SER A 429 -8.49 34.39 70.31
N THR A 430 -8.67 35.68 70.10
CA THR A 430 -7.66 36.71 70.42
C THR A 430 -7.25 36.69 71.89
N LEU A 431 -8.16 36.30 72.79
CA LEU A 431 -7.86 36.09 74.21
C LEU A 431 -6.86 34.94 74.42
N LYS A 432 -6.99 33.83 73.69
CA LYS A 432 -6.04 32.71 73.79
C LYS A 432 -4.67 33.06 73.19
N ILE A 433 -4.62 33.85 72.12
CA ILE A 433 -3.36 34.42 71.61
C ILE A 433 -2.71 35.31 72.67
N TYR A 434 -3.50 36.16 73.32
CA TYR A 434 -3.06 37.02 74.42
C TYR A 434 -2.46 36.21 75.59
N HIS A 435 -3.11 35.12 76.02
CA HIS A 435 -2.54 34.24 77.05
C HIS A 435 -1.21 33.61 76.60
N ALA A 436 -1.14 33.16 75.34
CA ALA A 436 0.08 32.59 74.78
C ALA A 436 1.23 33.60 74.64
N ALA A 437 0.92 34.89 74.59
CA ALA A 437 1.87 36.00 74.61
C ALA A 437 2.44 36.31 76.03
N ASN A 438 2.08 35.48 77.03
CA ASN A 438 2.47 35.61 78.44
C ASN A 438 1.86 36.84 79.15
N LEU A 439 0.68 37.28 78.70
CA LEU A 439 -0.04 38.40 79.29
C LEU A 439 -1.17 37.95 80.23
N GLY A 440 -1.48 36.64 80.24
CA GLY A 440 -2.54 36.05 81.06
C GLY A 440 -2.36 36.19 82.57
N THR A 441 -1.14 36.42 83.01
CA THR A 441 -0.74 36.53 84.43
C THR A 441 -0.60 37.97 84.89
N LEU A 442 -0.85 38.95 84.02
CA LEU A 442 -0.79 40.36 84.38
C LEU A 442 -2.10 40.79 85.05
N GLU A 443 -1.97 41.49 86.18
CA GLU A 443 -3.09 42.21 86.77
C GLU A 443 -3.65 43.21 85.75
N PRO A 444 -4.98 43.30 85.57
CA PRO A 444 -5.60 44.14 84.56
C PRO A 444 -5.39 45.64 84.85
N ASP A 445 -4.30 46.21 84.34
CA ASP A 445 -4.04 47.65 84.33
C ASP A 445 -4.39 48.29 82.96
N GLU A 446 -4.26 49.62 82.85
CA GLU A 446 -4.54 50.32 81.59
C GLU A 446 -3.63 49.88 80.43
N ARG A 447 -2.37 49.52 80.71
CA ARG A 447 -1.44 49.00 79.70
C ARG A 447 -1.91 47.64 79.18
N THR A 448 -2.39 46.80 80.08
CA THR A 448 -2.95 45.48 79.76
C THR A 448 -4.19 45.61 78.87
N LYS A 449 -5.00 46.66 79.02
CA LYS A 449 -6.12 46.96 78.10
C LYS A 449 -5.65 47.33 76.69
N VAL A 450 -4.61 48.17 76.56
CA VAL A 450 -4.04 48.56 75.25
C VAL A 450 -3.46 47.33 74.54
N ILE A 451 -2.72 46.49 75.27
CA ILE A 451 -2.12 45.27 74.72
C ILE A 451 -3.19 44.22 74.40
N LYS A 452 -4.22 44.07 75.25
CA LYS A 452 -5.37 43.19 75.00
C LYS A 452 -6.13 43.57 73.72
N ASN A 453 -6.20 44.86 73.42
CA ASN A 453 -6.77 45.36 72.18
C ASN A 453 -5.80 45.29 70.99
N GLY A 454 -4.51 45.05 71.22
CA GLY A 454 -3.48 45.01 70.19
C GLY A 454 -3.66 43.91 69.14
N PHE A 455 -4.04 42.68 69.53
CA PHE A 455 -4.32 41.61 68.56
C PHE A 455 -5.65 41.80 67.82
N PRO A 456 -6.79 42.11 68.49
CA PRO A 456 -8.06 42.38 67.80
C PRO A 456 -8.03 43.59 66.86
N SER A 457 -7.30 44.65 67.21
CA SER A 457 -7.13 45.83 66.34
C SER A 457 -6.13 45.60 65.21
N GLY A 458 -5.49 44.42 65.19
CA GLY A 458 -4.40 44.14 64.27
C GLY A 458 -3.27 45.13 64.43
N ILE A 459 -2.95 45.60 65.63
CA ILE A 459 -1.70 46.32 65.90
C ILE A 459 -0.57 45.30 66.12
N LEU A 460 -0.85 44.20 66.82
CA LEU A 460 0.07 43.09 67.04
C LEU A 460 -0.20 41.96 66.05
N ASP A 461 0.85 41.48 65.39
CA ASP A 461 0.77 40.40 64.42
C ASP A 461 0.92 39.01 65.03
N THR A 462 0.40 38.03 64.31
CA THR A 462 0.58 36.61 64.59
C THR A 462 1.38 35.95 63.48
N ASN A 463 2.18 34.97 63.86
CA ASN A 463 2.81 34.05 62.93
C ASN A 463 1.87 32.88 62.69
N CYS A 464 1.73 32.53 61.41
CA CYS A 464 1.00 31.35 60.99
C CYS A 464 1.98 30.20 60.75
N MET A 465 1.64 29.02 61.24
CA MET A 465 2.34 27.77 60.95
C MET A 465 1.36 26.81 60.28
N GLY A 466 1.85 26.09 59.28
CA GLY A 466 1.12 25.01 58.64
C GLY A 466 1.32 23.72 59.40
N LEU A 467 0.25 23.02 59.76
CA LEU A 467 0.31 21.69 60.35
C LEU A 467 -0.24 20.72 59.32
N GLU A 468 0.66 20.02 58.66
CA GLU A 468 0.33 18.99 57.69
C GLU A 468 0.12 17.67 58.44
N CYS A 469 -1.07 17.07 58.36
CA CYS A 469 -1.23 15.71 58.86
C CYS A 469 -0.30 14.79 58.06
N VAL A 470 0.43 13.90 58.73
CA VAL A 470 1.30 12.91 58.07
C VAL A 470 1.00 11.48 58.52
N GLY A 471 0.12 11.32 59.52
CA GLY A 471 -0.29 10.02 60.03
C GLY A 471 -1.23 10.13 61.23
N PHE A 472 -1.55 8.99 61.81
CA PHE A 472 -2.37 8.89 63.01
C PHE A 472 -1.85 7.78 63.92
N ASN A 473 -1.43 8.12 65.13
CA ASN A 473 -0.89 7.15 66.08
C ASN A 473 -2.03 6.45 66.84
N HIS A 474 -2.50 5.33 66.29
CA HIS A 474 -3.58 4.53 66.88
C HIS A 474 -3.26 4.03 68.30
N VAL A 475 -1.99 3.70 68.58
CA VAL A 475 -1.56 3.25 69.91
C VAL A 475 -1.74 4.35 70.96
N LEU A 476 -1.30 5.57 70.63
CA LEU A 476 -1.48 6.74 71.49
C LEU A 476 -2.97 7.04 71.70
N TYR A 477 -3.73 7.07 70.60
CA TYR A 477 -5.17 7.36 70.64
C TYR A 477 -5.93 6.35 71.51
N ASP A 478 -5.72 5.06 71.30
CA ASP A 478 -6.39 4.01 72.06
C ASP A 478 -6.02 4.02 73.55
N SER A 479 -4.75 4.31 73.88
CA SER A 479 -4.32 4.44 75.28
C SER A 479 -5.06 5.57 75.99
N LEU A 480 -5.19 6.72 75.31
CA LEU A 480 -5.88 7.90 75.82
C LEU A 480 -7.39 7.67 75.98
N LEU A 481 -8.04 6.99 75.02
CA LEU A 481 -9.46 6.67 75.11
C LEU A 481 -9.82 5.69 76.23
N ARG A 482 -8.95 4.69 76.48
CA ARG A 482 -9.17 3.75 77.59
C ARG A 482 -9.18 4.47 78.93
N ARG A 483 -8.35 5.50 79.08
CA ARG A 483 -8.29 6.33 80.28
C ARG A 483 -9.52 7.24 80.40
N SER A 484 -9.90 7.91 79.32
CA SER A 484 -11.04 8.83 79.34
C SER A 484 -12.37 8.14 79.64
N SER A 485 -12.53 6.89 79.18
CA SER A 485 -13.73 6.07 79.44
C SER A 485 -13.81 5.49 80.87
N GLY A 486 -12.78 5.66 81.70
CA GLY A 486 -12.75 5.10 83.06
C GLY A 486 -12.72 3.57 83.10
N THR A 487 -12.49 2.92 81.97
CA THR A 487 -12.47 1.46 81.83
C THR A 487 -11.15 0.94 82.39
N LYS A 488 -11.10 0.67 83.70
CA LYS A 488 -9.97 -0.02 84.33
C LYS A 488 -9.83 -1.41 83.72
N ARG A 489 -8.76 -1.64 82.95
CA ARG A 489 -8.40 -2.98 82.50
C ARG A 489 -7.75 -3.71 83.68
N GLU A 490 -8.30 -4.86 84.09
CA GLU A 490 -7.45 -5.92 84.66
C GLU A 490 -6.44 -6.29 83.57
N VAL A 491 -5.17 -5.94 83.79
CA VAL A 491 -4.09 -6.26 82.87
C VAL A 491 -3.91 -7.77 82.88
N GLN A 492 -4.49 -8.46 81.89
CA GLN A 492 -3.91 -9.72 81.44
C GLN A 492 -2.65 -9.35 80.66
N GLU A 493 -1.49 -9.62 81.26
CA GLU A 493 -0.18 -9.62 80.62
C GLU A 493 -0.21 -10.62 79.45
N THR A 494 -0.63 -10.17 78.28
CA THR A 494 -0.25 -10.82 77.04
C THR A 494 1.06 -10.19 76.61
N GLU A 495 2.10 -11.02 76.57
CA GLU A 495 3.44 -10.65 76.14
C GLU A 495 3.41 -9.83 74.83
N PRO A 496 4.28 -8.82 74.69
CA PRO A 496 4.36 -8.04 73.48
C PRO A 496 4.82 -8.96 72.34
N GLU A 497 3.92 -9.27 71.40
CA GLU A 497 4.31 -9.75 70.07
C GLU A 497 5.39 -8.81 69.53
N GLU A 498 6.52 -9.37 69.10
CA GLU A 498 7.60 -8.62 68.48
C GLU A 498 7.11 -8.00 67.17
N TRP A 499 6.65 -6.75 67.23
CA TRP A 499 6.38 -5.97 66.02
C TRP A 499 7.72 -5.69 65.33
N GLY A 500 7.82 -6.22 64.12
CA GLY A 500 9.02 -6.24 63.30
C GLY A 500 9.70 -4.89 63.12
N THR A 501 11.00 -4.98 62.87
CA THR A 501 12.07 -3.99 62.77
C THR A 501 11.89 -2.75 61.87
N ASP A 502 10.69 -2.41 61.41
CA ASP A 502 10.50 -1.28 60.48
C ASP A 502 10.59 0.10 61.14
N ALA A 503 10.42 0.21 62.47
CA ALA A 503 10.67 1.46 63.20
C ALA A 503 12.17 1.85 63.24
N LYS A 504 13.09 0.92 62.94
CA LYS A 504 14.53 1.21 62.86
C LYS A 504 14.95 1.79 61.51
N ARG A 505 14.17 1.60 60.43
CA ARG A 505 14.49 2.18 59.11
C ARG A 505 14.18 3.67 59.02
N LEU A 506 13.25 4.19 59.80
CA LEU A 506 12.92 5.63 59.82
C LEU A 506 13.88 6.48 60.68
N ARG A 507 14.83 5.88 61.41
CA ARG A 507 15.87 6.63 62.17
C ARG A 507 17.19 6.84 61.41
N MET A 508 17.40 6.20 60.26
CA MET A 508 18.67 6.24 59.52
C MET A 508 18.64 7.17 58.28
N GLY A 509 17.56 7.92 58.06
CA GLY A 509 17.38 8.75 56.86
C GLY A 509 17.58 10.26 57.04
N SER A 510 18.05 10.72 58.20
CA SER A 510 18.12 12.16 58.53
C SER A 510 19.54 12.69 58.79
N GLU A 511 20.59 12.00 58.35
CA GLU A 511 21.99 12.45 58.51
C GLU A 511 22.76 12.68 57.18
N GLU A 512 22.08 12.69 56.02
CA GLU A 512 22.69 13.17 54.77
C GLU A 512 21.70 13.99 53.93
N VAL A 513 21.57 15.29 54.26
CA VAL A 513 21.40 16.42 53.32
C VAL A 513 21.99 17.67 53.97
#